data_AF-A0A9P8NXZ9-F1
#
_entry.id   AF-A0A9P8NXZ9-F1
#
_cell.length_a   1.000
_cell.length_b   1.000
_cell.length_c   1.000
_cell.angle_alpha   90.00
_cell.angle_beta   90.00
_cell.angle_gamma   90.00
#
_symmetry.space_group_name_H-M   'P 1'
#
loop_
_entity.id
_entity.type
_entity.pdbx_description
1 polymer ?
#
loop_
_entity_poly.entity_id
_entity_poly.type
_entity_poly.pdbx_seq_one_letter_code
_entity_poly.pdbx_strand_id
1 'polypeptide(L)'
;MMMVGISSLRRPLAARSLLRLSRAASTGPGTTKKPTPRPGIDRIGVPFNPYIPMRFSRLPSIFSSPKVVIRSVWNRLLLFAYNQIQVYYFKKSMGNKYKPNFLKWKNDAIETFVQVNKGFAERKLPSIRPIVSEYVYKSLEARTNSLPASTTMGWELLKFNSVPKVVTVHSFPHEDGVPLLVQIVYKFETKQQLLVKKAGQDVQTSVKDLTEYMAFNIDPFTDKIVLAGSVFESPVRKGITPKEGQEREVILSQMKINGDIYRVDPTLQ
;
A
#
# COMPACT_ATOMS: atom_id res chain seq x y z
N MET A 1 36.17 37.67 65.55
CA MET A 1 36.34 36.20 65.41
C MET A 1 35.82 35.80 64.03
N MET A 2 36.65 35.08 63.28
CA MET A 2 36.48 34.69 61.87
C MET A 2 35.16 33.95 61.59
N MET A 3 34.54 34.17 60.42
CA MET A 3 34.68 33.24 59.27
C MET A 3 33.91 33.71 58.02
N VAL A 4 34.58 33.48 56.90
CA VAL A 4 34.15 33.56 55.50
C VAL A 4 33.48 32.22 55.10
N GLY A 5 32.53 32.24 54.16
CA GLY A 5 32.05 31.05 53.45
C GLY A 5 31.01 31.42 52.39
N ILE A 6 31.43 31.81 51.18
CA ILE A 6 31.58 31.00 49.95
C ILE A 6 30.28 30.31 49.49
N SER A 7 29.89 30.75 48.29
CA SER A 7 28.91 30.26 47.33
C SER A 7 28.76 28.74 47.20
N SER A 8 27.51 28.29 46.96
CA SER A 8 27.27 27.09 46.16
C SER A 8 26.14 27.31 45.14
N LEU A 9 26.53 27.49 43.89
CA LEU A 9 25.70 27.32 42.69
C LEU A 9 25.32 25.84 42.57
N ARG A 10 24.03 25.50 42.71
CA ARG A 10 23.52 24.17 42.33
C ARG A 10 23.14 24.17 40.85
N ARG A 11 23.90 23.41 40.06
CA ARG A 11 23.62 23.06 38.67
C ARG A 11 22.39 22.15 38.56
N PRO A 12 21.59 22.24 37.48
CA PRO A 12 20.53 21.26 37.20
C PRO A 12 21.13 19.93 36.70
N LEU A 13 20.72 18.83 37.33
CA LEU A 13 21.03 17.46 36.89
C LEU A 13 20.08 17.06 35.75
N ALA A 14 20.52 17.26 34.52
CA ALA A 14 20.03 16.52 33.37
C ALA A 14 20.90 15.28 33.14
N ALA A 15 20.28 14.22 32.61
CA ALA A 15 20.86 13.00 32.08
C ALA A 15 21.32 11.93 33.11
N ARG A 16 20.50 10.89 33.25
CA ARG A 16 20.88 9.45 33.13
C ARG A 16 19.72 8.55 33.55
N SER A 17 19.00 8.00 32.57
CA SER A 17 18.37 6.67 32.71
C SER A 17 18.06 6.09 31.32
N LEU A 18 19.13 5.76 30.59
CA LEU A 18 19.08 4.72 29.57
C LEU A 18 19.54 3.43 30.26
N LEU A 19 18.87 2.32 29.96
CA LEU A 19 19.13 0.93 30.40
C LEU A 19 18.38 0.48 31.68
N ARG A 20 17.10 0.16 31.52
CA ARG A 20 16.46 -0.97 32.24
C ARG A 20 15.72 -1.84 31.23
N LEU A 21 16.48 -2.71 30.58
CA LEU A 21 15.99 -3.78 29.72
C LEU A 21 16.79 -5.03 30.10
N SER A 22 16.30 -5.78 31.09
CA SER A 22 16.56 -7.22 31.29
C SER A 22 16.09 -7.67 32.68
N ARG A 23 14.89 -8.28 32.73
CA ARG A 23 14.53 -9.47 33.53
C ARG A 23 13.02 -9.60 33.60
N ALA A 24 12.47 -10.38 32.68
CA ALA A 24 11.25 -11.13 32.92
C ALA A 24 11.37 -12.43 32.10
N ALA A 25 12.13 -13.37 32.64
CA ALA A 25 12.10 -14.75 32.19
C ALA A 25 11.13 -15.52 33.11
N SER A 26 10.01 -15.92 32.50
CA SER A 26 9.22 -17.15 32.73
C SER A 26 8.95 -17.64 34.16
N THR A 27 7.67 -17.73 34.53
CA THR A 27 7.08 -18.97 35.07
C THR A 27 5.55 -18.92 34.96
N GLY A 28 5.03 -19.75 34.07
CA GLY A 28 3.62 -20.10 33.94
C GLY A 28 3.54 -21.24 32.93
N PRO A 29 2.75 -22.31 33.15
CA PRO A 29 2.69 -23.45 32.25
C PRO A 29 1.98 -23.00 30.96
N GLY A 30 2.77 -22.48 30.03
CA GLY A 30 2.31 -21.99 28.75
C GLY A 30 1.91 -23.16 27.89
N THR A 31 0.60 -23.34 27.71
CA THR A 31 0.04 -24.08 26.58
C THR A 31 0.83 -23.72 25.33
N THR A 32 1.54 -24.69 24.75
CA THR A 32 2.20 -24.54 23.45
C THR A 32 1.11 -24.31 22.42
N LYS A 33 0.75 -23.04 22.19
CA LYS A 33 -0.15 -22.64 21.12
C LYS A 33 0.45 -23.21 19.84
N LYS A 34 -0.27 -24.14 19.19
CA LYS A 34 0.11 -24.67 17.88
C LYS A 34 0.42 -23.47 16.97
N PRO A 35 1.52 -23.49 16.19
CA PRO A 35 1.85 -22.39 15.30
C PRO A 35 0.67 -22.15 14.36
N THR A 36 0.08 -20.96 14.45
CA THR A 36 -1.01 -20.56 13.56
C THR A 36 -0.50 -20.64 12.13
N PRO A 37 -1.20 -21.35 11.21
CA PRO A 37 -0.74 -21.45 9.83
C PRO A 37 -0.63 -20.05 9.21
N ARG A 38 0.50 -19.78 8.55
CA ARG A 38 0.76 -18.50 7.89
C ARG A 38 -0.35 -18.24 6.86
N PRO A 39 -1.07 -17.11 6.95
CA PRO A 39 -2.11 -16.81 5.98
C PRO A 39 -1.47 -16.56 4.60
N GLY A 40 -2.13 -17.04 3.55
CA GLY A 40 -1.71 -16.77 2.18
C GLY A 40 -1.74 -15.28 1.86
N ILE A 41 -0.81 -14.81 1.03
CA ILE A 41 -0.71 -13.40 0.63
C ILE A 41 -1.96 -12.89 -0.11
N ASP A 42 -2.77 -13.79 -0.66
CA ASP A 42 -4.05 -13.55 -1.33
C ASP A 42 -5.19 -13.26 -0.34
N ARG A 43 -5.06 -13.66 0.92
CA ARG A 43 -6.05 -13.35 1.97
C ARG A 43 -5.89 -11.97 2.57
N ILE A 44 -4.85 -11.23 2.17
CA ILE A 44 -4.54 -9.90 2.69
C ILE A 44 -4.84 -8.87 1.59
N GLY A 45 -5.73 -7.92 1.87
CA GLY A 45 -5.94 -6.71 1.09
C GLY A 45 -5.06 -5.56 1.56
N VAL A 46 -5.42 -4.32 1.25
CA VAL A 46 -4.71 -3.12 1.76
C VAL A 46 -5.33 -2.69 3.09
N PRO A 47 -4.67 -2.91 4.25
CA PRO A 47 -5.31 -2.80 5.56
C PRO A 47 -5.32 -1.39 6.14
N PHE A 48 -4.65 -0.44 5.49
CA PHE A 48 -4.60 0.96 5.89
C PHE A 48 -4.66 1.86 4.66
N ASN A 49 -4.78 3.17 4.86
CA ASN A 49 -4.66 4.13 3.77
C ASN A 49 -3.24 4.69 3.72
N PRO A 50 -2.32 4.14 2.90
CA PRO A 50 -0.98 4.70 2.76
C PRO A 50 -1.04 6.17 2.38
N TYR A 51 -0.02 6.93 2.77
CA TYR A 51 0.15 8.28 2.26
C TYR A 51 0.66 8.22 0.81
N ILE A 52 -0.19 8.67 -0.10
CA ILE A 52 0.14 8.80 -1.52
C ILE A 52 0.27 10.29 -1.83
N PRO A 53 1.42 10.80 -2.28
CA PRO A 53 1.58 12.22 -2.51
C PRO A 53 0.74 12.67 -3.71
N MET A 54 -0.01 13.78 -3.54
CA MET A 54 -0.78 14.39 -4.64
C MET A 54 0.11 14.74 -5.82
N ARG A 55 -0.38 14.58 -7.05
CA ARG A 55 0.34 15.03 -8.25
C ARG A 55 0.58 16.54 -8.22
N PHE A 56 1.69 16.98 -8.80
CA PHE A 56 1.97 18.42 -8.92
C PHE A 56 0.88 19.17 -9.69
N SER A 57 0.24 18.52 -10.67
CA SER A 57 -0.90 19.09 -11.40
C SER A 57 -2.16 19.31 -10.56
N ARG A 58 -2.29 18.66 -9.39
CA ARG A 58 -3.39 18.83 -8.44
C ARG A 58 -3.03 19.76 -7.27
N LEU A 59 -1.79 20.24 -7.20
CA LEU A 59 -1.38 21.21 -6.17
C LEU A 59 -1.77 22.63 -6.59
N PRO A 60 -2.10 23.51 -5.63
CA PRO A 60 -2.26 24.93 -5.92
C PRO A 60 -0.94 25.51 -6.44
N SER A 61 -1.03 26.62 -7.17
CA SER A 61 0.17 27.31 -7.65
C SER A 61 1.07 27.72 -6.48
N ILE A 62 2.39 27.70 -6.71
CA ILE A 62 3.40 28.04 -5.68
C ILE A 62 3.17 29.45 -5.14
N PHE A 63 2.72 30.36 -6.00
CA PHE A 63 2.43 31.75 -5.65
C PHE A 63 1.15 31.91 -4.83
N SER A 64 0.12 31.08 -5.07
CA SER A 64 -1.13 31.12 -4.30
C SER A 64 -0.98 30.54 -2.90
N SER A 65 -0.29 29.40 -2.79
CA SER A 65 -0.24 28.63 -1.54
C SER A 65 1.13 27.98 -1.32
N PRO A 66 2.19 28.80 -1.08
CA PRO A 66 3.56 28.30 -0.98
C PRO A 66 3.73 27.29 0.17
N LYS A 67 3.05 27.52 1.30
CA LYS A 67 3.08 26.60 2.47
C LYS A 67 2.60 25.19 2.11
N VAL A 68 1.57 25.07 1.27
CA VAL A 68 1.01 23.77 0.85
C VAL A 68 1.99 23.04 -0.05
N VAL A 69 2.60 23.74 -1.01
CA VAL A 69 3.59 23.16 -1.91
C VAL A 69 4.83 22.71 -1.15
N ILE A 70 5.40 23.57 -0.29
CA ILE A 70 6.57 23.23 0.53
C ILE A 70 6.28 22.00 1.40
N ARG A 71 5.12 21.97 2.07
CA ARG A 71 4.72 20.81 2.87
C ARG A 71 4.53 19.56 2.03
N SER A 72 4.02 19.68 0.79
CA SER A 72 3.93 18.54 -0.12
C SER A 72 5.31 18.01 -0.53
N VAL A 73 6.28 18.88 -0.78
CA VAL A 73 7.67 18.49 -1.08
C VAL A 73 8.30 17.81 0.14
N TRP A 74 8.15 18.41 1.33
CA TRP A 74 8.61 17.82 2.58
C TRP A 74 8.01 16.43 2.81
N ASN A 75 6.71 16.26 2.57
CA ASN A 75 6.08 14.96 2.74
C ASN A 75 6.62 13.90 1.76
N ARG A 76 7.02 14.29 0.54
CA ARG A 76 7.65 13.37 -0.42
C ARG A 76 9.03 12.93 0.06
N LEU A 77 9.81 13.84 0.63
CA LEU A 77 11.13 13.53 1.20
C LEU A 77 11.00 12.58 2.40
N LEU A 78 10.09 12.87 3.31
CA LEU A 78 9.80 11.99 4.44
C LEU A 78 9.27 10.62 3.99
N LEU A 79 8.43 10.56 2.95
CA LEU A 79 7.95 9.30 2.39
C LEU A 79 9.10 8.50 1.77
N PHE A 80 10.02 9.16 1.08
CA PHE A 80 11.23 8.53 0.56
C PHE A 80 12.04 7.91 1.70
N ALA A 81 12.31 8.67 2.77
CA ALA A 81 13.01 8.16 3.95
C ALA A 81 12.26 6.97 4.60
N TYR A 82 10.95 7.09 4.76
CA TYR A 82 10.10 6.02 5.30
C TYR A 82 10.20 4.73 4.47
N ASN A 83 10.12 4.83 3.13
CA ASN A 83 10.27 3.68 2.25
C ASN A 83 11.65 3.05 2.35
N GLN A 84 12.73 3.84 2.47
CA GLN A 84 14.09 3.31 2.66
C GLN A 84 14.20 2.54 3.99
N ILE A 85 13.61 3.07 5.06
CA ILE A 85 13.55 2.40 6.37
C ILE A 85 12.79 1.08 6.27
N GLN A 86 11.64 1.06 5.59
CA GLN A 86 10.85 -0.16 5.36
C GLN A 86 11.62 -1.22 4.57
N VAL A 87 12.31 -0.82 3.50
CA VAL A 87 13.17 -1.72 2.72
C VAL A 87 14.35 -2.23 3.55
N TYR A 88 14.95 -1.37 4.38
CA TYR A 88 16.03 -1.76 5.27
C TYR A 88 15.56 -2.80 6.30
N TYR A 89 14.45 -2.56 6.98
CA TYR A 89 13.88 -3.51 7.94
C TYR A 89 13.51 -4.83 7.25
N PHE A 90 12.86 -4.76 6.09
CA PHE A 90 12.53 -5.94 5.31
C PHE A 90 13.77 -6.79 4.97
N LYS A 91 14.82 -6.17 4.43
CA LYS A 91 16.09 -6.86 4.11
C LYS A 91 16.75 -7.44 5.37
N LYS A 92 16.76 -6.68 6.46
CA LYS A 92 17.34 -7.13 7.73
C LYS A 92 16.59 -8.35 8.28
N SER A 93 15.27 -8.35 8.25
CA SER A 93 14.43 -9.45 8.74
C SER A 93 14.52 -10.70 7.83
N MET A 94 14.74 -10.54 6.53
CA MET A 94 15.00 -11.65 5.60
C MET A 94 16.44 -12.21 5.71
N GLY A 95 17.33 -11.50 6.41
CA GLY A 95 18.73 -11.85 6.58
C GLY A 95 19.66 -11.20 5.56
N ASN A 96 20.93 -11.01 5.96
CA ASN A 96 21.93 -10.21 5.25
C ASN A 96 22.23 -10.67 3.80
N LYS A 97 21.86 -11.89 3.42
CA LYS A 97 22.10 -12.45 2.07
C LYS A 97 20.91 -12.27 1.12
N TYR A 98 19.74 -11.88 1.63
CA TYR A 98 18.55 -11.73 0.81
C TYR A 98 18.64 -10.51 -0.11
N LYS A 99 18.36 -10.71 -1.40
CA LYS A 99 18.35 -9.66 -2.42
C LYS A 99 16.94 -9.56 -3.04
N PRO A 100 16.15 -8.54 -2.68
CA PRO A 100 14.83 -8.34 -3.24
C PRO A 100 14.90 -8.14 -4.77
N ASN A 101 14.05 -8.85 -5.53
CA ASN A 101 14.01 -8.74 -6.99
C ASN A 101 12.98 -7.69 -7.45
N PHE A 102 13.22 -6.42 -7.12
CA PHE A 102 12.28 -5.33 -7.42
C PHE A 102 11.95 -5.17 -8.91
N LEU A 103 12.88 -5.56 -9.80
CA LEU A 103 12.65 -5.46 -11.24
C LEU A 103 11.65 -6.52 -11.71
N LYS A 104 11.85 -7.79 -11.32
CA LYS A 104 10.89 -8.87 -11.57
C LYS A 104 9.53 -8.51 -10.99
N TRP A 105 9.49 -8.06 -9.73
CA TRP A 105 8.23 -7.73 -9.08
C TRP A 105 7.45 -6.62 -9.79
N LYS A 106 8.16 -5.61 -10.32
CA LYS A 106 7.54 -4.56 -11.12
C LYS A 106 6.96 -5.11 -12.43
N ASN A 107 7.66 -6.01 -13.11
CA ASN A 107 7.19 -6.60 -14.37
C ASN A 107 5.97 -7.50 -14.13
N ASP A 108 6.05 -8.37 -13.13
CA ASP A 108 4.95 -9.27 -12.73
C ASP A 108 3.71 -8.47 -12.29
N ALA A 109 3.91 -7.32 -11.62
CA ALA A 109 2.81 -6.41 -11.27
C ALA A 109 2.13 -5.77 -12.50
N ILE A 110 2.89 -5.43 -13.54
CA ILE A 110 2.36 -4.92 -14.82
C ILE A 110 1.53 -6.01 -15.50
N GLU A 111 2.06 -7.23 -15.59
CA GLU A 111 1.37 -8.36 -16.20
C GLU A 111 0.09 -8.69 -15.43
N THR A 112 0.17 -8.77 -14.10
CA THR A 112 -0.99 -8.98 -13.22
C THR A 112 -2.06 -7.91 -13.46
N PHE A 113 -1.67 -6.64 -13.53
CA PHE A 113 -2.61 -5.54 -13.80
C PHE A 113 -3.32 -5.70 -15.14
N VAL A 114 -2.60 -6.05 -16.21
CA VAL A 114 -3.18 -6.27 -17.53
C VAL A 114 -4.12 -7.48 -17.52
N GLN A 115 -3.70 -8.59 -16.92
CA GLN A 115 -4.49 -9.83 -16.84
C GLN A 115 -5.79 -9.62 -16.04
N VAL A 116 -5.72 -8.90 -14.91
CA VAL A 116 -6.90 -8.60 -14.09
C VAL A 116 -7.91 -7.75 -14.84
N ASN A 117 -7.47 -6.65 -15.48
CA ASN A 117 -8.38 -5.77 -16.21
C ASN A 117 -9.00 -6.49 -17.43
N LYS A 118 -8.21 -7.26 -18.19
CA LYS A 118 -8.74 -8.08 -19.29
C LYS A 118 -9.72 -9.14 -18.81
N GLY A 119 -9.36 -9.89 -17.77
CA GLY A 119 -10.20 -10.93 -17.18
C GLY A 119 -11.51 -10.38 -16.63
N PHE A 120 -11.49 -9.18 -16.03
CA PHE A 120 -12.71 -8.49 -15.60
C PHE A 120 -13.59 -8.07 -16.78
N ALA A 121 -13.01 -7.40 -17.79
CA ALA A 121 -13.76 -6.94 -18.97
C ALA A 121 -14.43 -8.10 -19.72
N GLU A 122 -13.72 -9.20 -19.88
CA GLU A 122 -14.21 -10.42 -20.55
C GLU A 122 -15.10 -11.31 -19.66
N ARG A 123 -15.38 -10.90 -18.42
CA ARG A 123 -16.13 -11.68 -17.40
C ARG A 123 -15.51 -13.05 -17.08
N LYS A 124 -14.20 -13.22 -17.28
CA LYS A 124 -13.44 -14.44 -16.98
C LYS A 124 -12.83 -14.36 -15.58
N LEU A 125 -13.65 -14.08 -14.55
CA LEU A 125 -13.15 -13.95 -13.18
C LEU A 125 -12.39 -15.17 -12.64
N PRO A 126 -12.79 -16.43 -12.94
CA PRO A 126 -12.05 -17.60 -12.44
C PRO A 126 -10.56 -17.62 -12.84
N SER A 127 -10.20 -17.08 -14.02
CA SER A 127 -8.81 -17.09 -14.48
C SER A 127 -7.91 -16.14 -13.70
N ILE A 128 -8.47 -15.08 -13.11
CA ILE A 128 -7.70 -14.07 -12.36
C ILE A 128 -7.62 -14.38 -10.86
N ARG A 129 -8.37 -15.38 -10.36
CA ARG A 129 -8.36 -15.77 -8.94
C ARG A 129 -6.96 -15.96 -8.34
N PRO A 130 -5.98 -16.63 -8.98
CA PRO A 130 -4.69 -16.89 -8.34
C PRO A 130 -3.79 -15.63 -8.21
N ILE A 131 -4.11 -14.55 -8.91
CA ILE A 131 -3.31 -13.32 -9.01
C ILE A 131 -3.97 -12.10 -8.36
N VAL A 132 -5.12 -12.28 -7.70
CA VAL A 132 -5.82 -11.21 -6.95
C VAL A 132 -6.08 -11.62 -5.51
N SER A 133 -6.16 -10.63 -4.63
CA SER A 133 -6.57 -10.87 -3.25
C SER A 133 -8.05 -11.20 -3.18
N GLU A 134 -8.46 -11.83 -2.08
CA GLU A 134 -9.86 -12.18 -1.83
C GLU A 134 -10.78 -10.95 -1.87
N TYR A 135 -10.31 -9.81 -1.37
CA TYR A 135 -11.06 -8.55 -1.36
C TYR A 135 -11.26 -7.97 -2.76
N VAL A 136 -10.22 -8.00 -3.58
CA VAL A 136 -10.31 -7.59 -4.99
C VAL A 136 -11.25 -8.52 -5.75
N TYR A 137 -11.08 -9.83 -5.60
CA TYR A 137 -11.93 -10.82 -6.26
C TYR A 137 -13.41 -10.60 -5.95
N LYS A 138 -13.77 -10.51 -4.66
CA LYS A 138 -15.16 -10.28 -4.21
C LYS A 138 -15.73 -8.98 -4.76
N SER A 139 -14.92 -7.91 -4.83
CA SER A 139 -15.37 -6.65 -5.40
C SER A 139 -15.63 -6.75 -6.91
N LEU A 140 -14.76 -7.45 -7.65
CA LEU A 140 -14.94 -7.66 -9.09
C LEU A 140 -16.13 -8.58 -9.40
N GLU A 141 -16.35 -9.59 -8.56
CA GLU A 141 -17.52 -10.48 -8.63
C GLU A 141 -18.81 -9.70 -8.40
N ALA A 142 -18.90 -8.91 -7.33
CA ALA A 142 -20.06 -8.06 -7.07
C ALA A 142 -20.34 -7.09 -8.23
N ARG A 143 -19.31 -6.48 -8.81
CA ARG A 143 -19.44 -5.62 -10.00
C ARG A 143 -19.94 -6.39 -11.21
N THR A 144 -19.37 -7.55 -11.51
CA THR A 144 -19.79 -8.38 -12.64
C THR A 144 -21.25 -8.79 -12.52
N ASN A 145 -21.70 -9.13 -11.31
CA ASN A 145 -23.10 -9.50 -11.04
C ASN A 145 -24.07 -8.31 -11.16
N SER A 146 -23.60 -7.08 -10.91
CA SER A 146 -24.41 -5.87 -11.10
C SER A 146 -24.55 -5.44 -12.56
N LEU A 147 -23.73 -5.97 -13.47
CA LEU A 147 -23.75 -5.60 -14.88
C LEU A 147 -24.81 -6.40 -15.65
N PRO A 148 -25.60 -5.76 -16.53
CA PRO A 148 -26.58 -6.47 -17.35
C PRO A 148 -25.92 -7.57 -18.18
N ALA A 149 -26.52 -8.77 -18.23
CA ALA A 149 -25.97 -9.92 -18.97
C ALA A 149 -25.72 -9.62 -20.46
N SER A 150 -26.50 -8.70 -21.03
CA SER A 150 -26.39 -8.25 -22.43
C SER A 150 -25.24 -7.27 -22.70
N THR A 151 -24.49 -6.85 -21.67
CA THR A 151 -23.36 -5.91 -21.84
C THR A 151 -22.06 -6.68 -22.00
N THR A 152 -21.43 -6.58 -23.16
CA THR A 152 -20.06 -7.06 -23.37
C THR A 152 -19.08 -5.92 -23.25
N MET A 153 -17.93 -6.20 -22.64
CA MET A 153 -16.85 -5.22 -22.46
C MET A 153 -15.56 -5.78 -23.05
N GLY A 154 -14.74 -4.89 -23.60
CA GLY A 154 -13.36 -5.16 -23.98
C GLY A 154 -12.46 -4.13 -23.33
N TRP A 155 -11.32 -4.53 -22.82
CA TRP A 155 -10.34 -3.62 -22.24
C TRP A 155 -8.98 -3.84 -22.87
N GLU A 156 -8.32 -2.73 -23.19
CA GLU A 156 -6.99 -2.74 -23.76
C GLU A 156 -6.11 -1.67 -23.12
N LEU A 157 -4.89 -2.07 -22.77
CA LEU A 157 -3.83 -1.14 -22.39
C LEU A 157 -3.10 -0.70 -23.65
N LEU A 158 -3.31 0.54 -24.07
CA LEU A 158 -2.64 1.09 -25.25
C LEU A 158 -1.15 1.34 -24.99
N LYS A 159 -0.84 2.01 -23.86
CA LYS A 159 0.54 2.24 -23.43
C LYS A 159 0.63 2.69 -21.97
N PHE A 160 1.84 2.60 -21.43
CA PHE A 160 2.24 3.38 -20.27
C PHE A 160 2.73 4.76 -20.74
N ASN A 161 2.18 5.83 -20.16
CA ASN A 161 2.63 7.20 -20.37
C ASN A 161 3.97 7.48 -19.64
N SER A 162 4.26 6.71 -18.59
CA SER A 162 5.57 6.70 -17.94
C SER A 162 5.88 5.34 -17.32
N VAL A 163 7.18 5.06 -17.08
CA VAL A 163 7.60 3.84 -16.41
C VAL A 163 6.97 3.76 -15.01
N PRO A 164 6.32 2.64 -14.65
CA PRO A 164 5.75 2.45 -13.33
C PRO A 164 6.72 2.76 -12.18
N LYS A 165 6.25 3.54 -11.20
CA LYS A 165 7.07 4.02 -10.07
C LYS A 165 6.58 3.41 -8.77
N VAL A 166 7.51 2.96 -7.93
CA VAL A 166 7.21 2.61 -6.54
C VAL A 166 6.86 3.88 -5.77
N VAL A 167 5.71 3.88 -5.09
CA VAL A 167 5.24 5.01 -4.27
C VAL A 167 5.40 4.71 -2.79
N THR A 168 4.94 3.54 -2.35
CA THR A 168 5.07 3.11 -0.96
C THR A 168 5.52 1.67 -0.89
N VAL A 169 6.35 1.35 0.10
CA VAL A 169 6.76 -0.01 0.45
C VAL A 169 6.41 -0.22 1.91
N HIS A 170 5.74 -1.32 2.22
CA HIS A 170 5.40 -1.68 3.60
C HIS A 170 5.64 -3.16 3.83
N SER A 171 6.40 -3.48 4.86
CA SER A 171 6.66 -4.87 5.26
C SER A 171 5.69 -5.29 6.35
N PHE A 172 5.00 -6.40 6.17
CA PHE A 172 4.15 -6.99 7.20
C PHE A 172 4.94 -8.07 7.94
N PRO A 173 5.36 -7.85 9.20
CA PRO A 173 5.99 -8.89 9.99
C PRO A 173 4.97 -9.97 10.38
N HIS A 174 5.43 -11.22 10.45
CA HIS A 174 4.72 -12.29 11.14
C HIS A 174 5.17 -12.38 12.60
N GLU A 175 4.49 -13.21 13.41
CA GLU A 175 4.76 -13.34 14.86
C GLU A 175 6.19 -13.82 15.17
N ASP A 176 6.82 -14.54 14.24
CA ASP A 176 8.20 -15.01 14.32
C ASP A 176 9.25 -13.95 13.94
N GLY A 177 8.82 -12.71 13.65
CA GLY A 177 9.69 -11.60 13.24
C GLY A 177 10.13 -11.66 11.78
N VAL A 178 9.79 -12.73 11.06
CA VAL A 178 10.05 -12.86 9.62
C VAL A 178 8.92 -12.17 8.85
N PRO A 179 9.21 -11.44 7.76
CA PRO A 179 8.15 -10.80 6.96
C PRO A 179 7.21 -11.85 6.37
N LEU A 180 5.92 -11.67 6.59
CA LEU A 180 4.87 -12.44 5.94
C LEU A 180 4.78 -12.08 4.45
N LEU A 181 4.76 -10.77 4.16
CA LEU A 181 4.72 -10.23 2.81
C LEU A 181 5.25 -8.79 2.78
N VAL A 182 5.60 -8.34 1.57
CA VAL A 182 5.84 -6.93 1.28
C VAL A 182 4.69 -6.41 0.42
N GLN A 183 4.07 -5.32 0.85
CA GLN A 183 3.07 -4.62 0.07
C GLN A 183 3.71 -3.41 -0.60
N ILE A 184 3.64 -3.36 -1.93
CA ILE A 184 4.16 -2.27 -2.74
C ILE A 184 3.01 -1.60 -3.47
N VAL A 185 2.95 -0.27 -3.39
CA VAL A 185 2.05 0.54 -4.21
C VAL A 185 2.83 1.07 -5.40
N TYR A 186 2.41 0.72 -6.61
CA TYR A 186 2.94 1.28 -7.84
C TYR A 186 2.01 2.38 -8.37
N LYS A 187 2.62 3.46 -8.87
CA LYS A 187 1.94 4.45 -9.69
C LYS A 187 1.99 4.00 -11.15
N PHE A 188 0.83 3.78 -11.74
CA PHE A 188 0.65 3.52 -13.16
C PHE A 188 0.06 4.75 -13.83
N GLU A 189 0.79 5.30 -14.80
CA GLU A 189 0.29 6.34 -15.70
C GLU A 189 0.07 5.68 -17.05
N THR A 190 -1.18 5.48 -17.43
CA THR A 190 -1.56 4.63 -18.57
C THR A 190 -2.52 5.35 -19.49
N LYS A 191 -2.52 4.92 -20.75
CA LYS A 191 -3.58 5.22 -21.70
C LYS A 191 -4.32 3.91 -21.96
N GLN A 192 -5.61 3.91 -21.65
CA GLN A 192 -6.45 2.71 -21.70
C GLN A 192 -7.64 2.93 -22.64
N GLN A 193 -8.09 1.84 -23.25
CA GLN A 193 -9.27 1.79 -24.09
C GLN A 193 -10.28 0.81 -23.49
N LEU A 194 -11.51 1.29 -23.34
CA LEU A 194 -12.66 0.48 -22.95
C LEU A 194 -13.66 0.46 -24.09
N LEU A 195 -14.02 -0.74 -24.52
CA LEU A 195 -15.08 -1.03 -25.47
C LEU A 195 -16.28 -1.51 -24.68
N VAL A 196 -17.46 -0.91 -24.88
CA VAL A 196 -18.70 -1.35 -24.25
C VAL A 196 -19.75 -1.52 -25.33
N LYS A 197 -20.33 -2.72 -25.43
CA LYS A 197 -21.46 -3.00 -26.32
C LYS A 197 -22.65 -3.43 -25.47
N LYS A 198 -23.73 -2.66 -25.56
CA LYS A 198 -25.03 -2.99 -24.96
C LYS A 198 -25.93 -3.60 -26.02
N ALA A 199 -26.93 -4.40 -25.62
CA ALA A 199 -27.90 -4.95 -26.57
C ALA A 199 -28.59 -3.82 -27.37
N GLY A 200 -28.63 -3.99 -28.69
CA GLY A 200 -29.26 -3.03 -29.60
C GLY A 200 -28.55 -1.68 -29.72
N GLN A 201 -27.33 -1.53 -29.19
CA GLN A 201 -26.54 -0.31 -29.31
C GLN A 201 -25.20 -0.59 -30.01
N ASP A 202 -24.71 0.43 -30.71
CA ASP A 202 -23.38 0.42 -31.29
C ASP A 202 -22.30 0.34 -30.22
N VAL A 203 -21.12 -0.15 -30.62
CA VAL A 203 -19.96 -0.27 -29.73
C VAL A 203 -19.50 1.12 -29.34
N GLN A 204 -19.54 1.41 -28.04
CA GLN A 204 -18.98 2.63 -27.48
C GLN A 204 -17.51 2.41 -27.15
N THR A 205 -16.65 3.23 -27.75
CA THR A 205 -15.21 3.23 -27.49
C THR A 205 -14.86 4.43 -26.63
N SER A 206 -14.23 4.20 -25.48
CA SER A 206 -13.71 5.26 -24.61
C SER A 206 -12.22 5.08 -24.42
N VAL A 207 -11.43 6.09 -24.81
CA VAL A 207 -9.98 6.14 -24.58
C VAL A 207 -9.70 7.19 -23.52
N LYS A 208 -8.99 6.82 -22.46
CA LYS A 208 -8.68 7.72 -21.33
C LYS A 208 -7.23 7.58 -20.88
N ASP A 209 -6.66 8.71 -20.49
CA ASP A 209 -5.42 8.74 -19.72
C ASP A 209 -5.75 8.65 -18.23
N LEU A 210 -5.18 7.64 -17.57
CA LEU A 210 -5.44 7.32 -16.17
C LEU A 210 -4.14 7.37 -15.36
N THR A 211 -4.27 7.82 -14.11
CA THR A 211 -3.22 7.67 -13.10
C THR A 211 -3.79 6.88 -11.95
N GLU A 212 -3.28 5.69 -11.75
CA GLU A 212 -3.78 4.71 -10.78
C GLU A 212 -2.66 4.35 -9.82
N TYR A 213 -3.04 4.09 -8.56
CA TYR A 213 -2.13 3.66 -7.52
C TYR A 213 -2.54 2.27 -7.06
N MET A 214 -1.86 1.27 -7.60
CA MET A 214 -2.21 -0.15 -7.46
C MET A 214 -1.30 -0.79 -6.41
N ALA A 215 -1.91 -1.44 -5.43
CA ALA A 215 -1.23 -2.10 -4.33
C ALA A 215 -1.10 -3.60 -4.61
N PHE A 216 0.10 -4.14 -4.43
CA PHE A 216 0.41 -5.55 -4.66
C PHE A 216 1.06 -6.14 -3.42
N ASN A 217 0.63 -7.35 -3.06
CA ASN A 217 1.31 -8.16 -2.06
C ASN A 217 2.31 -9.07 -2.75
N ILE A 218 3.49 -9.17 -2.15
CA ILE A 218 4.61 -9.95 -2.66
C ILE A 218 5.04 -10.90 -1.57
N ASP A 219 5.02 -12.19 -1.88
CA ASP A 219 5.65 -13.22 -1.05
C ASP A 219 7.17 -13.16 -1.27
N PRO A 220 7.95 -12.84 -0.24
CA PRO A 220 9.39 -12.67 -0.39
C PRO A 220 10.15 -13.99 -0.60
N PHE A 221 9.51 -15.15 -0.38
CA PHE A 221 10.09 -16.47 -0.55
C PHE A 221 9.80 -17.08 -1.92
N THR A 222 8.60 -16.85 -2.46
CA THR A 222 8.17 -17.43 -3.75
C THR A 222 8.19 -16.42 -4.90
N ASP A 223 8.43 -15.14 -4.63
CA ASP A 223 8.21 -14.01 -5.54
C ASP A 223 6.77 -13.91 -6.07
N LYS A 224 5.82 -14.65 -5.51
CA LYS A 224 4.43 -14.60 -5.96
C LYS A 224 3.86 -13.21 -5.71
N ILE A 225 3.22 -12.65 -6.73
CA ILE A 225 2.55 -11.35 -6.68
C ILE A 225 1.05 -11.52 -6.76
N VAL A 226 0.35 -10.73 -5.94
CA VAL A 226 -1.10 -10.67 -5.92
C VAL A 226 -1.54 -9.22 -5.87
N LEU A 227 -2.49 -8.83 -6.73
CA LEU A 227 -3.13 -7.53 -6.67
C LEU A 227 -4.00 -7.43 -5.41
N ALA A 228 -3.61 -6.55 -4.48
CA ALA A 228 -4.22 -6.41 -3.16
C ALA A 228 -5.30 -5.32 -3.12
N GLY A 229 -5.28 -4.38 -4.06
CA GLY A 229 -6.27 -3.31 -4.17
C GLY A 229 -5.75 -2.06 -4.85
N SER A 230 -6.50 -0.97 -4.71
CA SER A 230 -6.14 0.37 -5.18
C SER A 230 -6.21 1.37 -4.03
N VAL A 231 -5.48 2.47 -4.15
CA VAL A 231 -5.46 3.59 -3.19
C VAL A 231 -5.51 4.93 -3.92
N PHE A 232 -5.78 6.01 -3.20
CA PHE A 232 -5.86 7.36 -3.77
C PHE A 232 -4.83 8.31 -3.17
N GLU A 233 -4.62 9.41 -3.89
CA GLU A 233 -3.82 10.53 -3.41
C GLU A 233 -4.34 11.03 -2.06
N SER A 234 -3.40 11.33 -1.17
CA SER A 234 -3.68 11.79 0.17
C SER A 234 -3.52 13.30 0.27
N PRO A 235 -4.41 13.99 1.00
CA PRO A 235 -4.26 15.42 1.22
C PRO A 235 -2.97 15.71 2.01
N VAL A 236 -2.33 16.85 1.72
CA VAL A 236 -1.01 17.22 2.30
C VAL A 236 -1.01 17.21 3.84
N ARG A 237 -2.18 17.40 4.47
CA ARG A 237 -2.35 17.43 5.92
C ARG A 237 -2.31 16.06 6.62
N LYS A 238 -2.50 14.95 5.89
CA LYS A 238 -2.70 13.60 6.46
C LYS A 238 -1.50 13.05 7.26
N GLY A 239 -0.28 13.51 6.97
CA GLY A 239 0.94 12.88 7.48
C GLY A 239 1.24 11.56 6.76
N ILE A 240 2.41 10.96 7.03
CA ILE A 240 2.97 9.86 6.21
C ILE A 240 2.84 8.51 6.89
N THR A 241 2.99 8.49 8.22
CA THR A 241 2.93 7.27 9.00
C THR A 241 1.48 6.77 9.07
N PRO A 242 1.24 5.48 8.77
CA PRO A 242 -0.04 4.86 9.10
C PRO A 242 -0.32 5.03 10.60
N LYS A 243 -1.58 5.24 10.97
CA LYS A 243 -1.97 5.25 12.38
C LYS A 243 -1.83 3.82 12.91
N GLU A 244 -0.90 3.59 13.83
CA GLU A 244 -0.74 2.30 14.51
C GLU A 244 -1.94 2.05 15.45
N GLY A 245 -2.24 0.77 15.71
CA GLY A 245 -3.28 0.37 16.67
C GLY A 245 -4.73 0.51 16.20
N GLN A 246 -4.98 0.45 14.88
CA GLN A 246 -6.36 0.42 14.39
C GLN A 246 -7.09 -0.84 14.83
N GLU A 247 -8.35 -0.68 15.24
CA GLU A 247 -9.24 -1.79 15.56
C GLU A 247 -9.39 -2.73 14.36
N ARG A 248 -9.55 -4.03 14.64
CA ARG A 248 -9.64 -5.08 13.60
C ARG A 248 -10.76 -4.80 12.59
N GLU A 249 -11.87 -4.22 13.03
CA GLU A 249 -13.00 -3.87 12.17
C GLU A 249 -12.64 -2.76 11.17
N VAL A 250 -11.89 -1.75 11.62
CA VAL A 250 -11.37 -0.67 10.77
C VAL A 250 -10.43 -1.25 9.71
N ILE A 251 -9.56 -2.19 10.10
CA ILE A 251 -8.67 -2.87 9.15
C ILE A 251 -9.46 -3.64 8.09
N LEU A 252 -10.43 -4.46 8.50
CA LEU A 252 -11.23 -5.27 7.58
C LEU A 252 -12.08 -4.41 6.64
N SER A 253 -12.70 -3.34 7.16
CA SER A 253 -13.44 -2.39 6.33
C SER A 253 -12.52 -1.71 5.32
N GLN A 254 -11.30 -1.36 5.71
CA GLN A 254 -10.32 -0.74 4.83
C GLN A 254 -9.85 -1.69 3.72
N MET A 255 -9.63 -2.97 4.04
CA MET A 255 -9.30 -4.00 3.04
C MET A 255 -10.43 -4.17 2.03
N LYS A 256 -11.70 -4.15 2.49
CA LYS A 256 -12.88 -4.21 1.63
C LYS A 256 -13.00 -3.00 0.73
N ILE A 257 -12.88 -1.78 1.29
CA ILE A 257 -12.93 -0.53 0.52
C ILE A 257 -11.79 -0.51 -0.51
N ASN A 258 -10.57 -0.83 -0.09
CA ASN A 258 -9.41 -0.81 -0.97
C ASN A 258 -9.40 -1.90 -2.03
N GLY A 259 -10.12 -3.00 -1.79
CA GLY A 259 -10.30 -4.09 -2.75
C GLY A 259 -11.12 -3.68 -3.98
N ASP A 260 -11.97 -2.66 -3.87
CA ASP A 260 -12.68 -2.13 -5.05
C ASP A 260 -11.75 -1.25 -5.90
N ILE A 261 -11.12 -1.88 -6.89
CA ILE A 261 -10.12 -1.23 -7.75
C ILE A 261 -10.73 -0.21 -8.74
N TYR A 262 -12.05 -0.25 -8.98
CA TYR A 262 -12.76 0.66 -9.88
C TYR A 262 -13.63 1.68 -9.13
N ARG A 263 -13.38 1.88 -7.83
CA ARG A 263 -14.10 2.90 -7.06
C ARG A 263 -13.67 4.30 -7.48
N VAL A 264 -14.56 5.27 -7.27
CA VAL A 264 -14.28 6.68 -7.56
C VAL A 264 -13.43 7.26 -6.43
N ASP A 265 -12.50 8.14 -6.79
CA ASP A 265 -11.69 8.89 -5.82
C ASP A 265 -12.62 9.76 -4.96
N PRO A 266 -12.70 9.53 -3.63
CA PRO A 266 -13.61 10.26 -2.76
C PRO A 266 -13.24 11.74 -2.63
N THR A 267 -12.05 12.15 -3.09
CA THR A 267 -11.62 13.55 -3.11
C THR A 267 -12.08 14.31 -4.37
N LEU A 268 -12.66 13.59 -5.35
CA LEU A 268 -13.23 14.17 -6.57
C LEU A 268 -14.76 14.33 -6.49
N GLN A 269 -15.39 13.92 -5.38
CA GLN A 269 -16.79 14.18 -5.07
C GLN A 269 -16.90 15.47 -4.25
#